data_AF-A0A8S4SAE3-F1
#
_entry.id   AF-A0A8S4SAE3-F1
#
_cell.length_a   1.000
_cell.length_b   1.000
_cell.length_c   1.000
_cell.angle_alpha   90.00
_cell.angle_beta   90.00
_cell.angle_gamma   90.00
#
_symmetry.space_group_name_H-M   'P 1'
#
loop_
_entity.id
_entity.type
_entity.pdbx_description
1 polymer ?
#
loop_
_entity_poly.entity_id
_entity_poly.type
_entity_poly.pdbx_seq_one_letter_code
_entity_poly.pdbx_strand_id
1 'polypeptide(L)' 'LPPDKPTIKAEKGWYASGDSLRAQCTSPPADPPANLTWLLNGRD' A
#
# COMPACT_ATOMS: atom_id res chain seq x y z
N LEU A 1 -15.92 8.58 7.57
CA LEU A 1 -14.86 8.20 6.61
C LEU A 1 -13.54 8.49 7.31
N PRO A 2 -12.58 7.54 7.40
CA PRO A 2 -11.24 7.92 7.82
C PRO A 2 -10.78 9.08 6.91
N PRO A 3 -10.29 10.19 7.48
CA PRO A 3 -10.15 11.45 6.75
C PRO A 3 -9.10 11.38 5.62
N ASP A 4 -8.17 10.43 5.69
CA ASP A 4 -7.01 10.37 4.80
C ASP A 4 -6.84 9.00 4.14
N LYS A 5 -6.33 9.04 2.90
CA LYS A 5 -5.95 7.84 2.14
C LYS A 5 -4.78 7.13 2.81
N PRO A 6 -4.67 5.79 2.68
CA PRO A 6 -3.50 5.09 3.17
C PRO A 6 -2.25 5.57 2.42
N THR A 7 -1.13 5.59 3.14
CA THR A 7 0.17 5.94 2.57
C THR A 7 0.92 4.66 2.23
N ILE A 8 1.47 4.62 1.01
CA ILE A 8 2.31 3.52 0.55
C ILE A 8 3.76 4.02 0.48
N LYS A 9 4.67 3.26 1.10
CA LYS A 9 6.12 3.48 1.01
C LYS A 9 6.78 2.23 0.45
N ALA A 10 7.45 2.36 -0.69
CA ALA A 10 8.29 1.31 -1.25
C ALA A 10 9.73 1.46 -0.77
N GLU A 11 10.45 0.35 -0.69
CA GLU A 11 11.88 0.35 -0.34
C GLU A 11 12.74 1.01 -1.43
N LYS A 12 12.36 0.84 -2.70
CA LYS A 12 13.07 1.36 -3.87
C LYS A 12 12.11 2.13 -4.79
N GLY A 13 12.65 3.10 -5.53
CA GLY A 13 11.90 3.85 -6.54
C GLY A 13 11.70 3.09 -7.86
N TRP A 14 12.49 2.03 -8.10
CA TRP A 14 12.40 1.17 -9.28
C TRP A 14 12.78 -0.26 -8.91
N TYR A 15 12.21 -1.22 -9.63
CA TYR A 15 12.45 -2.66 -9.44
C TYR A 15 12.63 -3.32 -10.81
N ALA A 16 13.69 -4.10 -10.95
CA ALA A 16 13.93 -4.89 -12.14
C ALA A 16 13.06 -6.16 -12.14
N SER A 17 12.98 -6.81 -13.29
CA SER A 17 12.37 -8.15 -13.37
C SER A 17 13.20 -9.13 -12.52
N GLY A 18 12.52 -9.86 -11.62
CA GLY A 18 13.16 -10.76 -10.66
C GLY A 18 13.47 -10.14 -9.30
N ASP A 19 13.33 -8.81 -9.15
CA ASP A 19 13.46 -8.17 -7.84
C ASP A 19 12.25 -8.48 -6.94
N SER A 20 12.50 -8.57 -5.64
CA SER A 20 11.43 -8.62 -4.64
C SER A 20 10.94 -7.21 -4.31
N LEU A 21 9.68 -6.91 -4.66
CA LEU A 21 9.01 -5.67 -4.30
C LEU A 21 8.57 -5.72 -2.83
N ARG A 22 9.16 -4.85 -2.00
CA ARG A 22 8.75 -4.67 -0.60
C ARG A 22 8.19 -3.26 -0.40
N ALA A 23 6.94 -3.19 0.02
CA ALA A 23 6.23 -1.96 0.31
C ALA A 23 5.44 -2.06 1.61
N GLN A 24 5.29 -0.94 2.29
CA GLN A 24 4.50 -0.81 3.50
C GLN A 24 3.31 0.10 3.21
N CYS A 25 2.10 -0.40 3.48
CA CYS A 25 0.86 0.36 3.43
C CYS A 25 0.42 0.62 4.86
N THR A 26 0.24 1.90 5.19
CA THR A 26 -0.20 2.33 6.53
C THR A 26 -1.44 3.19 6.37
N SER A 27 -2.54 2.79 7.00
CA SER A 27 -3.74 3.62 7.12
C SER A 27 -3.75 4.39 8.44
N PRO A 28 -4.35 5.60 8.46
CA PRO A 28 -4.67 6.27 9.71
C PRO A 28 -5.67 5.44 10.53
N PRO A 29 -5.78 5.68 11.85
CA PRO A 29 -6.80 5.07 12.69
C PRO A 29 -8.19 5.27 12.10
N ALA A 30 -8.95 4.18 11.97
CA ALA A 30 -10.30 4.18 11.42
C ALA A 30 -11.23 3.43 12.36
N ASP A 31 -12.41 4.01 12.60
CA ASP A 31 -13.50 3.38 13.34
C ASP A 31 -14.78 3.45 12.48
N PRO A 32 -15.28 2.32 11.92
CA PRO A 32 -14.77 0.95 12.07
C PRO A 32 -13.42 0.69 11.35
N PRO A 33 -12.71 -0.41 11.66
CA PRO A 33 -11.45 -0.77 11.01
C PRO A 33 -11.58 -0.81 9.49
N ALA A 34 -10.62 -0.19 8.79
CA ALA A 34 -10.61 -0.15 7.34
C ALA A 34 -10.05 -1.45 6.74
N ASN A 35 -10.65 -1.91 5.64
CA ASN A 35 -10.11 -3.00 4.84
C ASN A 35 -9.07 -2.46 3.86
N LEU A 36 -7.85 -2.98 3.90
CA LEU A 36 -6.76 -2.60 3.02
C LEU A 36 -6.46 -3.72 2.05
N THR A 37 -6.45 -3.40 0.75
CA THR A 37 -6.13 -4.32 -0.33
C THR A 37 -4.99 -3.75 -1.15
N TRP A 38 -4.02 -4.60 -1.49
CA TRP A 38 -2.94 -4.23 -2.40
C TRP A 38 -3.37 -4.43 -3.84
N LEU A 39 -2.98 -3.51 -4.71
CA LEU A 39 -3.18 -3.61 -6.16
C LEU A 39 -1.83 -3.35 -6.82
N LEU A 40 -1.30 -4.34 -7.52
CA LEU A 40 -0.08 -4.21 -8.31
C LEU A 40 -0.44 -4.00 -9.78
N ASN A 41 -0.08 -2.85 -10.34
CA ASN A 41 -0.41 -2.48 -11.72
C ASN A 41 -1.92 -2.58 -12.04
N GLY A 42 -2.77 -2.29 -11.04
CA GLY A 42 -4.24 -2.36 -11.16
C GLY A 42 -4.83 -3.77 -11.08
N ARG A 43 -4.05 -4.76 -10.61
CA ARG A 43 -4.50 -6.14 -10.39
C ARG A 43 -4.30 -6.51 -8.92
N ASP A 44 -5.29 -7.17 -8.34
CA ASP A 44 -5.24 -7.77 -6.99
C ASP A 44 -4.55 -9.14 -7.00
#